data_AF-A0A4Q5RTY9-F1
#
_entry.id   AF-A0A4Q5RTY9-F1
#
_cell.length_a   1.000
_cell.length_b   1.000
_cell.length_c   1.000
_cell.angle_alpha   90.00
_cell.angle_beta   90.00
_cell.angle_gamma   90.00
#
_symmetry.space_group_name_H-M   'P 1'
#
loop_
_entity.id
_entity.type
_entity.pdbx_description
1 polymer ?
#
loop_
_entity_poly.entity_id
_entity_poly.type
_entity_poly.pdbx_seq_one_letter_code
_entity_poly.pdbx_strand_id
1 'polypeptide(L)'
;MKLLSALLIILVSCGPADNPQEAKPEIIRGLSSNFEEGTAQLTKRAQVAFPTDSSENNLLERLKRQGFTEFSSDSDEQGVWHAAEFEERRFPCITGWSIRWRSKDKRITDVWAVFGAACL
;
A
#
# COMPACT_ATOMS: atom_id res chain seq x y z
N MET A 1 25.58 42.57 45.77
CA MET A 1 24.58 41.76 45.06
C MET A 1 24.98 41.66 43.59
N LYS A 2 25.49 40.51 43.14
CA LYS A 2 25.81 40.27 41.72
C LYS A 2 24.67 39.42 41.13
N LEU A 3 23.99 39.99 40.12
CA LEU A 3 22.90 39.37 39.38
C LEU A 3 23.43 38.18 38.56
N LEU A 4 22.85 37.00 38.76
CA LEU A 4 23.01 35.85 37.88
C LEU A 4 22.13 36.06 36.63
N SER A 5 22.75 36.33 35.48
CA SER A 5 22.09 36.25 34.18
C SER A 5 22.11 34.80 33.69
N ALA A 6 20.95 34.16 33.70
CA ALA A 6 20.73 32.87 33.07
C ALA A 6 20.55 33.06 31.55
N LEU A 7 21.46 32.51 30.75
CA LEU A 7 21.28 32.41 29.29
C LEU A 7 20.34 31.23 29.00
N LEU A 8 19.19 31.51 28.40
CA LEU A 8 18.27 30.53 27.82
C LEU A 8 18.87 29.96 26.52
N ILE A 9 19.12 28.66 26.47
CA ILE A 9 19.49 27.94 25.24
C ILE A 9 18.19 27.52 24.55
N ILE A 10 17.87 28.17 23.42
CA ILE A 10 16.74 27.78 22.57
C ILE A 10 17.21 26.61 21.70
N LEU A 11 16.86 25.39 22.09
CA LEU A 11 17.01 24.21 21.23
C LEU A 11 15.96 24.28 20.12
N VAL A 12 16.38 24.77 18.94
CA VAL A 12 15.60 24.64 17.70
C VAL A 12 15.65 23.16 17.31
N SER A 13 14.65 22.40 17.75
CA SER A 13 14.42 21.04 17.29
C SER A 13 13.89 21.09 15.86
N CYS A 14 14.76 20.82 14.88
CA CYS A 14 14.32 20.40 13.55
C CYS A 14 13.67 19.02 13.72
N GLY A 15 12.35 18.98 13.85
CA GLY A 15 11.59 17.74 13.69
C GLY A 15 11.83 17.17 12.29
N PRO A 16 11.77 15.83 12.12
CA PRO A 16 11.81 15.24 10.79
C PRO A 16 10.68 15.85 9.96
N ALA A 17 11.02 16.35 8.77
CA ALA A 17 10.02 16.78 7.80
C ALA A 17 9.26 15.53 7.35
N ASP A 18 8.03 15.35 7.85
CA ASP A 18 7.12 14.31 7.39
C ASP A 18 6.91 14.48 5.88
N ASN A 19 7.61 13.67 5.08
CA ASN A 19 7.38 13.63 3.64
C ASN A 19 6.12 12.78 3.40
N PRO A 20 5.00 13.37 2.91
CA PRO A 20 3.75 12.62 2.74
C PRO A 20 3.87 11.45 1.76
N GLN A 21 4.90 11.43 0.91
CA GLN A 21 5.19 10.31 0.01
C GLN A 21 5.78 9.08 0.71
N GLU A 22 6.43 9.23 1.88
CA GLU A 22 6.97 8.10 2.65
C GLU A 22 5.87 7.30 3.35
N ALA A 23 4.72 7.90 3.62
CA ALA A 23 3.58 7.22 4.22
C ALA A 23 2.88 6.23 3.27
N LYS A 24 3.13 6.31 1.96
CA LYS A 24 2.53 5.39 0.99
C LYS A 24 3.26 4.05 0.96
N PRO A 25 2.51 2.92 0.87
CA PRO A 25 3.07 1.61 0.60
C PRO A 25 4.05 1.64 -0.57
N GLU A 26 5.18 0.93 -0.42
CA GLU A 26 6.21 0.85 -1.46
C GLU A 26 5.62 0.39 -2.79
N ILE A 27 4.74 -0.62 -2.75
CA ILE A 27 4.15 -1.22 -3.96
C ILE A 27 3.32 -0.22 -4.79
N ILE A 28 2.71 0.80 -4.15
CA ILE A 28 1.88 1.82 -4.83
C ILE A 28 2.59 3.16 -5.05
N ARG A 29 3.85 3.31 -4.62
CA ARG A 29 4.56 4.59 -4.67
C ARG A 29 4.90 4.98 -6.12
N GLY A 30 4.59 6.22 -6.49
CA GLY A 30 4.93 6.75 -7.82
C GLY A 30 4.24 6.02 -8.98
N LEU A 31 3.04 5.44 -8.75
CA LEU A 31 2.19 4.99 -9.84
C LEU A 31 1.69 6.18 -10.66
N SER A 32 1.43 5.95 -11.95
CA SER A 32 0.71 6.91 -12.80
C SER A 32 -0.64 7.27 -12.17
N SER A 33 -1.05 8.53 -12.27
CA SER A 33 -2.39 8.97 -11.86
C SER A 33 -3.48 8.54 -12.83
N ASN A 34 -3.12 8.05 -14.03
CA ASN A 34 -4.04 7.37 -14.92
C ASN A 34 -4.35 5.97 -14.37
N PHE A 35 -5.63 5.62 -14.19
CA PHE A 35 -6.01 4.37 -13.53
C PHE A 35 -5.63 3.12 -14.32
N GLU A 36 -5.75 3.14 -15.64
CA GLU A 36 -5.40 2.00 -16.50
C GLU A 36 -3.88 1.76 -16.45
N GLU A 37 -3.09 2.80 -16.67
CA GLU A 37 -1.64 2.71 -16.62
C GLU A 37 -1.14 2.36 -15.20
N GLY A 38 -1.70 2.99 -14.17
CA GLY A 38 -1.39 2.70 -12.78
C GLY A 38 -1.76 1.28 -12.37
N THR A 39 -2.86 0.73 -12.89
CA THR A 39 -3.24 -0.68 -12.69
C THR A 39 -2.24 -1.63 -13.34
N ALA A 40 -1.81 -1.35 -14.57
CA ALA A 40 -0.79 -2.14 -15.25
C ALA A 40 0.56 -2.10 -14.51
N GLN A 41 0.99 -0.91 -14.07
CA GLN A 41 2.19 -0.72 -13.27
C GLN A 41 2.11 -1.47 -11.93
N LEU A 42 0.99 -1.39 -11.23
CA LEU A 42 0.79 -2.06 -9.95
C LEU A 42 0.74 -3.58 -10.12
N THR A 43 0.06 -4.08 -11.15
CA THR A 43 0.03 -5.51 -11.49
C THR A 43 1.44 -6.05 -11.72
N LYS A 44 2.24 -5.35 -12.53
CA LYS A 44 3.64 -5.74 -12.78
C LYS A 44 4.46 -5.77 -11.50
N ARG A 45 4.31 -4.77 -10.62
CA ARG A 45 5.01 -4.73 -9.32
C ARG A 45 4.56 -5.86 -8.41
N ALA A 46 3.27 -6.17 -8.37
CA ALA A 46 2.73 -7.26 -7.58
C ALA A 46 3.28 -8.61 -8.06
N GLN A 47 3.33 -8.85 -9.37
CA GLN A 47 3.88 -10.09 -9.94
C GLN A 47 5.38 -10.24 -9.68
N VAL A 48 6.14 -9.14 -9.70
CA VAL A 48 7.57 -9.15 -9.32
C VAL A 48 7.74 -9.40 -7.82
N ALA A 49 6.91 -8.78 -6.98
CA ALA A 49 6.98 -8.94 -5.52
C ALA A 49 6.50 -10.32 -5.05
N PHE A 50 5.55 -10.91 -5.75
CA PHE A 50 4.84 -12.13 -5.39
C PHE A 50 4.72 -13.06 -6.62
N PRO A 51 5.85 -13.64 -7.05
CA PRO A 51 5.84 -14.52 -8.21
C PRO A 51 5.00 -15.77 -7.97
N THR A 52 4.54 -16.40 -9.06
CA THR A 52 3.87 -17.70 -9.00
C THR A 52 4.73 -18.75 -8.27
N ASP A 53 4.08 -19.69 -7.59
CA ASP A 53 4.67 -20.70 -6.70
C ASP A 53 5.31 -20.15 -5.41
N SER A 54 5.29 -18.84 -5.19
CA SER A 54 5.70 -18.26 -3.91
C SER A 54 4.63 -18.44 -2.83
N SER A 55 5.03 -18.23 -1.57
CA SER A 55 4.17 -18.46 -0.40
C SER A 55 3.09 -17.38 -0.27
N GLU A 56 1.83 -17.83 -0.17
CA GLU A 56 0.69 -16.96 0.13
C GLU A 56 0.83 -16.24 1.49
N ASN A 57 1.30 -16.95 2.52
CA ASN A 57 1.55 -16.34 3.82
C ASN A 57 2.56 -15.18 3.74
N ASN A 58 3.61 -15.32 2.91
CA ASN A 58 4.59 -14.24 2.73
C ASN A 58 3.96 -13.01 2.05
N LEU A 59 3.09 -13.23 1.06
CA LEU A 59 2.31 -12.15 0.44
C LEU A 59 1.47 -11.43 1.49
N LEU A 60 0.67 -12.17 2.26
CA LEU A 60 -0.24 -11.62 3.27
C LEU A 60 0.52 -10.79 4.31
N GLU A 61 1.61 -11.32 4.86
CA GLU A 61 2.44 -10.60 5.83
C GLU A 61 3.05 -9.32 5.24
N ARG A 62 3.51 -9.36 3.99
CA ARG A 62 4.11 -8.19 3.33
C ARG A 62 3.09 -7.11 3.00
N LEU A 63 1.89 -7.49 2.57
CA LEU A 63 0.79 -6.56 2.33
C LEU A 63 0.33 -5.93 3.64
N LYS A 64 0.17 -6.73 4.70
CA LYS A 64 -0.17 -6.23 6.04
C LYS A 64 0.85 -5.25 6.59
N ARG A 65 2.16 -5.55 6.46
CA ARG A 65 3.24 -4.61 6.88
C ARG A 65 3.21 -3.29 6.12
N GLN A 66 2.64 -3.30 4.91
CA GLN A 66 2.45 -2.11 4.10
C GLN A 66 1.11 -1.40 4.36
N GLY A 67 0.29 -1.88 5.31
CA GLY A 67 -0.98 -1.25 5.65
C GLY A 67 -2.17 -1.68 4.79
N PHE A 68 -2.00 -2.67 3.92
CA PHE A 68 -3.14 -3.29 3.24
C PHE A 68 -3.96 -4.12 4.24
N THR A 69 -5.28 -4.11 4.06
CA THR A 69 -6.23 -4.88 4.85
C THR A 69 -6.87 -5.94 3.96
N GLU A 70 -6.82 -7.20 4.37
CA GLU A 70 -7.53 -8.29 3.68
C GLU A 70 -9.04 -8.08 3.83
N PHE A 71 -9.76 -8.08 2.71
CA PHE A 71 -11.17 -7.64 2.70
C PHE A 71 -12.11 -8.65 2.04
N SER A 72 -11.63 -9.56 1.20
CA SER A 72 -12.53 -10.48 0.51
C SER A 72 -11.86 -11.68 -0.13
N SER A 73 -12.68 -12.70 -0.33
CA SER A 73 -12.51 -13.68 -1.38
C SER A 73 -13.77 -13.72 -2.23
N ASP A 74 -13.63 -13.79 -3.55
CA ASP A 74 -14.75 -13.96 -4.48
C ASP A 74 -14.39 -15.04 -5.50
N SER A 75 -15.34 -15.46 -6.33
CA SER A 75 -15.14 -16.50 -7.34
C SER A 75 -15.53 -16.02 -8.72
N ASP A 76 -14.72 -16.37 -9.72
CA ASP A 76 -15.06 -16.24 -11.12
C ASP A 76 -14.86 -17.57 -11.87
N GLU A 77 -14.91 -17.54 -13.20
CA GLU A 77 -14.71 -18.72 -14.05
C GLU A 77 -13.35 -19.41 -13.84
N GLN A 78 -12.36 -18.69 -13.28
CA GLN A 78 -11.01 -19.18 -13.02
C GLN A 78 -10.84 -19.65 -11.56
N GLY A 79 -11.89 -19.56 -10.75
CA GLY A 79 -11.95 -20.04 -9.36
C GLY A 79 -11.96 -18.92 -8.33
N VAL A 80 -11.71 -19.29 -7.07
CA VAL A 80 -11.68 -18.36 -5.94
C VAL A 80 -10.41 -17.52 -5.98
N TRP A 81 -10.57 -16.21 -5.84
CA TRP A 81 -9.50 -15.26 -5.64
C TRP A 81 -9.69 -14.54 -4.31
N HIS A 82 -8.59 -13.99 -3.80
CA HIS A 82 -8.51 -13.24 -2.55
C HIS A 82 -8.03 -11.82 -2.83
N ALA A 83 -8.34 -10.88 -1.95
CA ALA A 83 -7.86 -9.50 -2.08
C ALA A 83 -7.49 -8.85 -0.75
N ALA A 84 -6.50 -7.96 -0.85
CA ALA A 84 -6.15 -7.01 0.18
C ALA A 84 -6.09 -5.60 -0.41
N GLU A 85 -6.61 -4.64 0.35
CA GLU A 85 -6.86 -3.28 -0.13
C GLU A 85 -6.18 -2.23 0.73
N PHE A 86 -5.74 -1.16 0.07
CA PHE A 86 -5.30 0.07 0.70
C PHE A 86 -6.13 1.22 0.13
N GLU A 87 -6.58 2.12 0.99
CA GLU A 87 -7.41 3.26 0.60
C GLU A 87 -6.79 4.58 1.06
N GLU A 88 -6.88 5.60 0.20
CA GLU A 88 -6.67 6.99 0.57
C GLU A 88 -7.96 7.76 0.39
N ARG A 89 -8.45 8.33 1.51
CA ARG A 89 -9.67 9.14 1.52
C ARG A 89 -9.32 10.61 1.34
N ARG A 90 -9.84 11.22 0.28
CA ARG A 90 -9.74 12.66 0.00
C ARG A 90 -11.07 13.17 -0.51
N PHE A 91 -11.86 13.75 0.38
CA PHE A 91 -13.19 14.26 0.05
C PHE A 91 -13.17 15.11 -1.25
N PRO A 92 -14.05 14.83 -2.23
CA PRO A 92 -15.19 13.90 -2.19
C PRO A 92 -14.90 12.45 -2.64
N CYS A 93 -13.65 12.08 -2.91
CA CYS A 93 -13.28 10.79 -3.47
C CYS A 93 -12.50 9.88 -2.51
N ILE A 94 -12.57 8.59 -2.77
CA ILE A 94 -11.76 7.54 -2.15
C ILE A 94 -10.96 6.90 -3.27
N THR A 95 -9.65 6.92 -3.15
CA THR A 95 -8.74 6.23 -4.07
C THR A 95 -8.35 4.89 -3.46
N GLY A 96 -8.50 3.80 -4.22
CA GLY A 96 -8.28 2.45 -3.73
C GLY A 96 -7.28 1.69 -4.59
N TRP A 97 -6.46 0.88 -3.93
CA TRP A 97 -5.54 -0.07 -4.55
C TRP A 97 -5.82 -1.46 -3.99
N SER A 98 -6.12 -2.42 -4.86
CA SER A 98 -6.46 -3.79 -4.51
C SER A 98 -5.40 -4.71 -5.12
N ILE A 99 -4.72 -5.52 -4.28
CA ILE A 99 -3.88 -6.63 -4.73
C ILE A 99 -4.72 -7.89 -4.64
N ARG A 100 -4.86 -8.58 -5.77
CA ARG A 100 -5.68 -9.78 -5.90
C ARG A 100 -4.81 -10.97 -6.25
N TRP A 101 -5.13 -12.13 -5.70
CA TRP A 101 -4.37 -13.35 -5.98
C TRP A 101 -5.26 -14.57 -5.97
N ARG A 102 -4.78 -15.61 -6.65
CA ARG A 102 -5.27 -16.99 -6.49
C ARG A 102 -4.18 -17.82 -5.84
N SER A 103 -4.60 -18.80 -5.06
CA SER A 103 -3.69 -19.74 -4.43
C SER A 103 -4.20 -21.17 -4.52
N LYS A 104 -3.25 -22.10 -4.52
CA LYS A 104 -3.51 -23.54 -4.37
C LYS A 104 -2.43 -24.10 -3.45
N ASP A 105 -2.84 -24.91 -2.47
CA ASP A 105 -1.90 -25.51 -1.50
C ASP A 105 -0.99 -24.45 -0.82
N LYS A 106 -1.55 -23.26 -0.52
CA LYS A 106 -0.87 -22.09 0.09
C LYS A 106 0.24 -21.47 -0.78
N ARG A 107 0.19 -21.73 -2.08
CA ARG A 107 1.11 -21.23 -3.10
C ARG A 107 0.35 -20.35 -4.07
N ILE A 108 0.93 -19.21 -4.44
CA ILE A 108 0.34 -18.28 -5.39
C ILE A 108 0.31 -18.92 -6.78
N THR A 109 -0.85 -18.93 -7.42
CA THR A 109 -1.00 -19.39 -8.82
C THR A 109 -1.18 -18.24 -9.80
N ASP A 110 -1.70 -17.11 -9.32
CA ASP A 110 -1.89 -15.89 -10.11
C ASP A 110 -1.94 -14.67 -9.19
N VAL A 111 -1.50 -13.51 -9.69
CA VAL A 111 -1.50 -12.23 -8.98
C VAL A 111 -1.76 -11.09 -9.99
N TRP A 112 -2.69 -10.21 -9.62
CA TRP A 112 -2.98 -8.98 -10.35
C TRP A 112 -3.41 -7.87 -9.41
N ALA A 113 -3.64 -6.68 -9.96
CA ALA A 113 -4.09 -5.54 -9.18
C ALA A 113 -5.25 -4.80 -9.84
N VAL A 114 -5.92 -3.98 -9.04
CA VAL A 114 -6.91 -2.99 -9.48
C VAL A 114 -6.60 -1.67 -8.79
N PHE A 115 -6.58 -0.58 -9.55
CA PHE A 115 -6.40 0.78 -9.04
C PHE A 115 -7.50 1.69 -9.59
N GLY A 116 -8.16 2.43 -8.71
CA GLY A 116 -9.28 3.30 -9.09
C GLY A 116 -9.64 4.32 -8.03
N ALA A 117 -10.70 5.08 -8.31
CA ALA A 117 -11.35 5.93 -7.32
C ALA A 117 -12.87 5.87 -7.44
N ALA A 118 -13.54 6.05 -6.32
CA ALA A 118 -14.97 6.27 -6.22
C ALA A 118 -15.23 7.63 -5.57
N CYS A 119 -16.15 8.42 -6.11
CA CYS A 119 -16.50 9.74 -5.60
C CYS A 119 -17.96 9.77 -5.14
N LEU A 120 -18.23 10.53 -4.09
CA LEU A 120 -19.56 10.82 -3.55
C LEU A 120 -20.25 11.96 -4.31
#